data_AF-A0AAR2L345-F1
#
_entry.id   AF-A0AAR2L345-F1
#
_cell.length_a   1.000
_cell.length_b   1.000
_cell.length_c   1.000
_cell.angle_alpha   90.00
_cell.angle_beta   90.00
_cell.angle_gamma   90.00
#
_symmetry.space_group_name_H-M   'P 1'
#
loop_
_entity.id
_entity.type
_entity.pdbx_description
1 polymer ?
#
loop_
_entity_poly.entity_id
_entity_poly.type
_entity_poly.pdbx_seq_one_letter_code
_entity_poly.pdbx_strand_id
1 'polypeptide(L)'
;SLWTDLFFSGHFMSHIILLFNQHCTEFGLLAGDFNCVLNDALDRSSPSPLTNPKSPQILKKLCEDTGLIDVWRERHPLTKDYTFYSNPHQLYSRLDYIFMHTTHIHTNWNQ
;
A
#
# COMPACT_ATOMS: atom_id res chain seq x y z
N SER A 1 4.60 18.03 -9.96
CA SER A 1 5.66 18.29 -10.95
C SER A 1 5.75 17.06 -11.84
N LEU A 2 6.30 17.15 -13.06
CA LEU A 2 6.41 15.96 -13.95
C LEU A 2 7.10 14.75 -13.27
N TRP A 3 7.99 15.01 -12.29
CA TRP A 3 8.64 14.00 -11.46
C TRP A 3 7.70 13.31 -10.47
N THR A 4 6.78 14.04 -9.83
CA THR A 4 5.77 13.44 -8.94
C THR A 4 4.82 12.56 -9.75
N ASP A 5 4.44 12.98 -10.95
CA ASP A 5 3.46 12.23 -11.75
C ASP A 5 4.03 10.91 -12.30
N LEU A 6 5.35 10.84 -12.57
CA LEU A 6 6.01 9.60 -12.99
C LEU A 6 6.27 8.64 -11.81
N PHE A 7 6.85 9.13 -10.71
CA PHE A 7 7.12 8.29 -9.52
C PHE A 7 5.83 7.84 -8.82
N PHE A 8 4.79 8.67 -8.84
CA PHE A 8 3.47 8.32 -8.27
C PHE A 8 2.49 7.80 -9.33
N SER A 9 2.98 7.49 -10.53
CA SER A 9 2.16 6.78 -11.50
C SER A 9 1.87 5.37 -10.99
N GLY A 10 0.61 4.93 -11.10
CA GLY A 10 0.25 3.55 -10.79
C GLY A 10 1.06 2.53 -11.59
N HIS A 11 1.58 2.92 -12.76
CA HIS A 11 2.45 2.09 -13.59
C HIS A 11 3.82 1.82 -12.96
N PHE A 12 4.47 2.83 -12.37
CA PHE A 12 5.76 2.64 -11.69
C PHE A 12 5.64 1.66 -10.53
N MET A 13 4.68 1.90 -9.62
CA MET A 13 4.46 1.02 -8.46
C MET A 13 4.09 -0.40 -8.87
N SER A 14 3.27 -0.54 -9.92
CA SER A 14 2.93 -1.86 -10.47
C SER A 14 4.17 -2.59 -10.99
N HIS A 15 5.06 -1.89 -11.68
CA HIS A 15 6.30 -2.47 -12.20
C HIS A 15 7.22 -2.95 -11.07
N ILE A 16 7.36 -2.17 -9.99
CA ILE A 16 8.16 -2.57 -8.82
C ILE A 16 7.60 -3.84 -8.16
N ILE A 17 6.28 -3.94 -8.01
CA ILE A 17 5.64 -5.12 -7.43
C ILE A 17 5.83 -6.36 -8.32
N LEU A 18 5.73 -6.20 -9.65
CA LEU A 18 5.99 -7.29 -10.58
C LEU A 18 7.45 -7.77 -10.51
N LEU A 19 8.40 -6.84 -10.45
CA LEU A 19 9.82 -7.19 -10.26
C LEU A 19 10.05 -7.87 -8.92
N PHE A 20 9.44 -7.36 -7.84
CA PHE A 20 9.50 -7.97 -6.52
C PHE A 20 8.99 -9.42 -6.57
N ASN A 21 7.80 -9.64 -7.12
CA ASN A 21 7.19 -10.97 -7.24
C ASN A 21 7.99 -11.92 -8.15
N GLN A 22 8.69 -11.38 -9.17
CA GLN A 22 9.52 -12.18 -10.07
C GLN A 22 10.86 -12.59 -9.44
N HIS A 23 11.48 -11.71 -8.65
CA HIS A 23 12.85 -11.89 -8.18
C HIS A 23 12.96 -12.25 -6.69
N CYS A 24 11.91 -12.04 -5.90
CA CYS A 24 11.89 -12.36 -4.48
C CYS A 24 11.03 -13.61 -4.23
N THR A 25 11.64 -14.79 -4.39
CA THR A 25 10.94 -16.09 -4.36
C THR A 25 10.90 -16.76 -2.98
N GLU A 26 11.71 -16.31 -2.03
CA GLU A 26 11.82 -16.92 -0.70
C GLU A 26 11.15 -16.06 0.38
N PHE A 27 11.84 -15.05 0.89
CA PHE A 27 11.30 -14.16 1.91
C PHE A 27 11.67 -12.72 1.54
N GLY A 28 10.65 -11.88 1.42
CA GLY A 28 10.81 -10.49 1.05
C GLY A 28 9.79 -9.59 1.71
N LEU A 29 10.23 -8.36 1.94
CA LEU A 29 9.39 -7.24 2.33
C LEU A 29 9.49 -6.17 1.25
N LEU A 30 8.34 -5.69 0.80
CA LEU A 30 8.24 -4.52 -0.05
C LEU A 30 7.64 -3.39 0.79
N ALA A 31 8.43 -2.37 1.10
CA ALA A 31 8.00 -1.27 1.95
C ALA A 31 8.33 0.08 1.33
N GLY A 32 7.46 1.07 1.53
CA GLY A 32 7.68 2.44 1.09
C GLY A 32 6.41 3.26 1.02
N ASP A 33 6.57 4.48 0.50
CA ASP A 33 5.48 5.42 0.24
C ASP A 33 4.88 5.15 -1.16
N PHE A 34 3.64 4.65 -1.18
CA PHE A 34 2.93 4.34 -2.42
C PHE A 34 2.09 5.52 -2.92
N ASN A 35 2.03 6.62 -2.18
CA ASN A 35 1.25 7.82 -2.47
C ASN A 35 -0.22 7.55 -2.86
N CYS A 36 -0.80 6.48 -2.31
CA CYS A 36 -2.18 6.13 -2.56
C CYS A 36 -2.82 5.50 -1.32
N VAL A 37 -4.14 5.60 -1.22
CA VAL A 37 -4.91 5.11 -0.07
C VAL A 37 -5.59 3.80 -0.48
N LEU A 38 -5.30 2.70 0.21
CA LEU A 38 -5.92 1.41 -0.05
C LEU A 38 -7.32 1.31 0.56
N ASN A 39 -7.52 1.68 1.82
CA ASN A 39 -8.84 1.61 2.45
C ASN A 39 -9.32 3.00 2.89
N ASP A 40 -10.16 3.66 2.08
CA ASP A 40 -10.67 5.00 2.40
C ASP A 40 -11.33 5.13 3.78
N ALA A 41 -11.96 4.06 4.29
CA ALA A 41 -12.65 4.10 5.57
C ALA A 41 -11.70 4.07 6.78
N LEU A 42 -10.53 3.43 6.63
CA LEU A 42 -9.58 3.18 7.72
C LEU A 42 -8.26 3.94 7.57
N ASP A 43 -7.82 4.20 6.34
CA ASP A 43 -6.55 4.84 6.00
C ASP A 43 -6.69 6.35 5.84
N ARG A 44 -7.86 6.92 6.15
CA ARG A 44 -8.11 8.37 6.10
C ARG A 44 -8.88 8.86 7.32
N SER A 45 -8.63 10.11 7.72
CA SER A 45 -9.40 10.75 8.79
C SER A 45 -10.80 11.20 8.36
N SER A 46 -10.99 11.50 7.07
CA SER A 46 -12.27 11.91 6.50
C SER A 46 -12.45 11.40 5.07
N PRO A 47 -13.67 10.99 4.67
CA PRO A 47 -13.97 10.65 3.28
C PRO A 47 -13.95 11.92 2.43
N SER A 48 -13.02 12.01 1.49
CA SER A 48 -13.05 13.01 0.42
C SER A 48 -12.76 12.32 -0.92
N PRO A 49 -13.08 12.95 -2.06
CA PRO A 49 -12.74 12.38 -3.37
C PRO A 49 -11.24 12.09 -3.46
N LEU A 50 -10.88 10.89 -3.93
CA LEU A 50 -9.50 10.55 -4.23
C LEU A 50 -9.01 11.39 -5.41
N THR A 51 -7.82 12.00 -5.27
CA THR A 51 -7.18 12.74 -6.37
C THR A 51 -6.85 11.83 -7.55
N ASN A 52 -6.54 10.56 -7.30
CA ASN A 52 -6.30 9.54 -8.32
C ASN A 52 -6.88 8.19 -7.89
N PRO A 53 -8.14 7.87 -8.27
CA PRO A 53 -8.79 6.63 -7.86
C PRO A 53 -8.23 5.38 -8.58
N LYS A 54 -7.49 5.54 -9.67
CA LYS A 54 -6.97 4.42 -10.46
C LYS A 54 -5.77 3.74 -9.79
N SER A 55 -4.86 4.51 -9.21
CA SER A 55 -3.66 3.95 -8.57
C SER A 55 -3.99 2.96 -7.44
N PRO A 56 -4.88 3.27 -6.47
CA PRO A 56 -5.32 2.30 -5.47
C PRO A 56 -5.95 1.03 -6.05
N GLN A 57 -6.77 1.16 -7.09
CA GLN A 57 -7.44 0.02 -7.71
C GLN A 57 -6.43 -0.94 -8.35
N ILE A 58 -5.46 -0.39 -9.09
CA ILE A 58 -4.39 -1.17 -9.71
C ILE A 58 -3.54 -1.85 -8.63
N LEU A 59 -3.15 -1.10 -7.60
CA LEU A 59 -2.34 -1.64 -6.51
C LEU A 59 -3.05 -2.79 -5.79
N LYS A 60 -4.32 -2.62 -5.41
CA LYS A 60 -5.13 -3.70 -4.80
C LYS A 60 -5.18 -4.94 -5.68
N LYS A 61 -5.52 -4.75 -6.95
CA LYS A 61 -5.65 -5.86 -7.90
C LYS A 61 -4.34 -6.61 -8.03
N LEU A 62 -3.22 -5.90 -8.07
CA LEU A 62 -1.90 -6.50 -8.17
C LEU A 62 -1.49 -7.23 -6.88
N CYS A 63 -1.81 -6.68 -5.71
CA CYS A 63 -1.62 -7.38 -4.44
C CYS A 63 -2.41 -8.70 -4.39
N GLU A 64 -3.67 -8.68 -4.83
CA GLU A 64 -4.50 -9.89 -4.95
C GLU A 64 -3.88 -10.92 -5.92
N ASP A 65 -3.41 -10.47 -7.09
CA ASP A 65 -2.84 -11.36 -8.12
C ASP A 65 -1.47 -11.94 -7.72
N THR A 66 -0.70 -11.24 -6.89
CA THR A 66 0.64 -11.66 -6.43
C THR A 66 0.63 -12.31 -5.04
N GLY A 67 -0.53 -12.36 -4.37
CA GLY A 67 -0.64 -12.86 -3.00
C GLY A 67 0.12 -12.00 -1.98
N LEU A 68 0.32 -10.71 -2.29
CA LEU A 68 0.90 -9.74 -1.37
C LEU A 68 -0.19 -9.17 -0.46
N ILE A 69 0.17 -9.00 0.81
CA ILE A 69 -0.72 -8.49 1.84
C ILE A 69 -0.03 -7.39 2.64
N ASP A 70 -0.80 -6.41 3.09
CA ASP A 70 -0.32 -5.32 3.94
C ASP A 70 -0.19 -5.79 5.39
N VAL A 71 1.05 -6.00 5.83
CA VAL A 71 1.38 -6.56 7.15
C VAL A 71 0.81 -5.71 8.28
N TRP A 72 0.81 -4.39 8.12
CA TRP A 72 0.25 -3.49 9.13
C TRP A 72 -1.25 -3.70 9.26
N ARG A 73 -1.96 -3.81 8.13
CA ARG A 73 -3.42 -3.96 8.13
C ARG A 73 -3.85 -5.32 8.65
N GLU A 74 -3.09 -6.38 8.38
CA GLU A 74 -3.32 -7.70 8.98
C GLU A 74 -3.24 -7.68 10.51
N ARG A 75 -2.25 -6.97 11.09
CA ARG A 75 -2.12 -6.83 12.54
C ARG A 75 -3.11 -5.85 13.17
N HIS A 76 -3.55 -4.86 12.39
CA HIS A 76 -4.42 -3.80 12.87
C HIS A 76 -5.68 -3.64 11.99
N PRO A 77 -6.57 -4.66 11.93
CA PRO A 77 -7.64 -4.71 10.93
C PRO A 77 -8.59 -3.52 10.96
N LEU A 78 -8.84 -2.96 12.15
CA LEU A 78 -9.80 -1.87 12.37
C LEU A 78 -9.15 -0.57 12.86
N THR A 79 -7.83 -0.56 13.10
CA THR A 79 -7.17 0.62 13.65
C THR A 79 -7.05 1.69 12.59
N LYS A 80 -7.41 2.92 12.94
CA LYS A 80 -7.16 4.11 12.14
C LYS A 80 -5.84 4.73 12.62
N ASP A 81 -4.83 4.63 11.78
CA ASP A 81 -3.52 5.24 12.01
C ASP A 81 -2.97 5.73 10.68
N TYR A 82 -2.12 6.76 10.73
CA TYR A 82 -1.79 7.58 9.57
C TYR A 82 -0.29 7.88 9.51
N THR A 83 0.24 8.01 8.29
CA THR A 83 1.68 8.27 8.08
C THR A 83 1.94 9.62 7.42
N PHE A 84 0.90 10.26 6.90
CA PHE A 84 0.98 11.55 6.24
C PHE A 84 -0.09 12.52 6.74
N TYR A 85 0.31 13.78 6.92
CA TYR A 85 -0.58 14.89 7.21
C TYR A 85 -0.54 15.93 6.09
N SER A 86 -1.70 16.24 5.53
CA SER A 86 -1.86 17.29 4.52
C SER A 86 -2.27 18.61 5.17
N ASN A 87 -1.34 19.56 5.28
CA ASN A 87 -1.66 20.88 5.84
C ASN A 87 -2.74 21.65 5.05
N PRO A 88 -2.76 21.68 3.69
CA PRO A 88 -3.81 22.39 2.95
C PRO A 88 -5.23 21.84 3.18
N HIS A 89 -5.35 20.55 3.45
CA HIS A 89 -6.64 19.89 3.66
C HIS A 89 -6.96 19.62 5.13
N GLN A 90 -5.98 19.78 6.03
CA GLN A 90 -6.07 19.42 7.45
C GLN A 90 -6.53 17.96 7.63
N LEU A 91 -6.04 17.07 6.76
CA LEU A 91 -6.42 15.65 6.72
C LEU A 91 -5.21 14.75 6.96
N TYR A 92 -5.49 13.60 7.56
CA TYR A 92 -4.53 12.53 7.74
C TYR A 92 -4.84 11.38 6.79
N SER A 93 -3.77 10.80 6.22
CA SER A 93 -3.82 9.66 5.33
C SER A 93 -2.71 8.67 5.66
N ARG A 94 -2.94 7.38 5.45
CA ARG A 94 -1.88 6.37 5.42
C ARG A 94 -1.45 6.12 3.98
N LEU A 95 -0.19 6.43 3.68
CA LEU A 95 0.39 6.32 2.34
C LEU A 95 1.58 5.35 2.29
N ASP A 96 2.14 5.03 3.45
CA ASP A 96 3.22 4.07 3.60
C ASP A 96 2.66 2.68 3.92
N TYR A 97 3.18 1.67 3.21
CA TYR A 97 2.76 0.29 3.33
C TYR A 97 3.96 -0.63 3.46
N ILE A 98 3.74 -1.78 4.11
CA ILE A 98 4.70 -2.88 4.20
C ILE A 98 3.97 -4.12 3.68
N PHE A 99 4.40 -4.62 2.54
CA PHE A 99 3.84 -5.81 1.91
C PHE A 99 4.75 -7.03 2.09
N MET A 100 4.12 -8.19 2.25
CA MET A 100 4.79 -9.49 2.22
C MET A 100 3.88 -10.54 1.55
N HIS A 101 4.46 -11.64 1.08
CA HIS A 101 3.64 -12.76 0.58
C HIS A 101 2.90 -13.44 1.74
N THR A 102 1.61 -13.71 1.51
CA THR A 102 0.71 -14.34 2.50
C THR A 102 1.21 -15.70 3.00
N THR A 103 1.97 -16.43 2.17
CA THR A 103 2.62 -17.70 2.51
C THR A 103 3.52 -17.62 3.74
N HIS A 104 4.07 -16.45 4.07
CA HIS A 104 4.96 -16.26 5.22
C HIS A 104 4.24 -15.74 6.47
N ILE A 105 2.92 -15.50 6.41
CA ILE A 105 2.12 -15.09 7.58
C ILE A 105 1.69 -16.26 8.47
N HIS A 106 1.87 -17.51 8.03
CA HIS A 106 1.48 -18.68 8.84
C HIS A 106 2.65 -19.50 9.38
N THR A 107 3.88 -19.26 8.92
CA THR A 107 5.02 -20.10 9.29
C THR A 107 5.64 -19.78 10.65
N ASN A 108 5.51 -18.57 11.20
CA ASN A 108 6.23 -18.15 12.42
C ASN A 108 5.41 -17.33 13.45
N TRP A 109 4.07 -17.30 13.35
CA TRP A 109 3.27 -16.29 14.07
C TRP A 109 2.69 -16.74 15.41
N ASN A 110 3.03 -17.97 15.84
CA ASN A 110 2.64 -18.56 17.13
C ASN A 110 3.85 -19.04 17.95
N GLN A 111 5.04 -18.48 17.75
CA GLN A 111 6.19 -18.71 18.65
C GLN A 111 6.34 -17.59 19.66
#